data_AF-A0A962WA78-F1
#
_entry.id   AF-A0A962WA78-F1
#
_cell.length_a   1.000
_cell.length_b   1.000
_cell.length_c   1.000
_cell.angle_alpha   90.00
_cell.angle_beta   90.00
_cell.angle_gamma   90.00
#
_symmetry.space_group_name_H-M   'P 1'
#
loop_
_entity.id
_entity.type
_entity.pdbx_description
1 polymer ?
#
loop_
_entity_poly.entity_id
_entity_poly.type
_entity_poly.pdbx_seq_one_letter_code
_entity_poly.pdbx_strand_id
1 'polypeptide(L)' 'FEQSECDALTEAYIAYRSAAHQLSLQQQPGVVSAERFAALRAAVCAKWQQLFAPYPIEVPIKEQE' A
#
# COMPACT_ATOMS: atom_id res chain seq x y z
N PHE A 1 8.37 12.41 -0.61
CA PHE A 1 7.43 11.96 0.44
C PHE A 1 7.57 12.92 1.60
N GLU A 2 6.45 13.37 2.15
CA GLU A 2 6.43 14.11 3.42
C GLU A 2 6.83 13.18 4.57
N GLN A 3 7.35 13.74 5.67
CA GLN A 3 7.78 12.93 6.82
C GLN A 3 6.64 12.05 7.36
N SER A 4 5.44 12.61 7.45
CA SER A 4 4.23 11.88 7.88
C SER A 4 3.90 10.69 6.99
N GLU A 5 4.23 10.75 5.70
CA GLU A 5 4.01 9.65 4.75
C GLU A 5 5.04 8.55 4.95
N CYS A 6 6.31 8.93 5.15
CA CYS A 6 7.39 8.00 5.48
C CYS A 6 7.10 7.27 6.80
N ASP A 7 6.60 7.98 7.80
CA ASP A 7 6.26 7.41 9.11
C ASP A 7 5.11 6.40 8.98
N ALA A 8 4.03 6.77 8.28
CA ALA A 8 2.89 5.88 8.06
C ALA A 8 3.27 4.60 7.29
N LEU A 9 4.12 4.70 6.28
CA LEU A 9 4.60 3.54 5.52
C LEU A 9 5.53 2.65 6.36
N THR A 10 6.38 3.25 7.19
CA THR A 10 7.27 2.54 8.11
C THR A 10 6.47 1.79 9.16
N GLU A 11 5.47 2.44 9.76
CA GLU A 11 4.55 1.81 10.71
C GLU A 11 3.81 0.63 10.07
N ALA A 12 3.27 0.81 8.86
CA ALA A 12 2.60 -0.26 8.12
C ALA A 12 3.51 -1.48 7.90
N TYR A 13 4.76 -1.25 7.50
CA TYR A 13 5.74 -2.31 7.30
C TYR A 13 6.06 -3.06 8.60
N ILE A 14 6.33 -2.33 9.70
CA ILE A 14 6.61 -2.93 11.01
C ILE A 14 5.41 -3.74 11.49
N ALA A 15 4.19 -3.21 11.36
CA ALA A 15 2.97 -3.88 11.77
C ALA A 15 2.75 -5.20 11.01
N TYR A 16 2.89 -5.20 9.68
CA TYR A 16 2.73 -6.40 8.86
C TYR A 16 3.78 -7.45 9.18
N ARG A 17 5.05 -7.05 9.29
CA ARG A 17 6.14 -7.97 9.60
C ARG A 17 5.98 -8.59 10.99
N SER A 18 5.61 -7.78 11.98
CA SER A 18 5.35 -8.25 13.34
C SER A 18 4.20 -9.25 13.39
N ALA A 19 3.09 -8.96 12.71
CA ALA A 19 1.92 -9.85 12.68
C ALA A 19 2.22 -11.18 11.96
N ALA A 20 2.90 -11.12 10.81
CA ALA A 20 3.32 -12.32 10.09
C ALA A 20 4.27 -13.18 10.94
N HIS A 21 5.21 -12.55 11.64
CA HIS A 21 6.13 -13.24 12.55
C HIS A 21 5.37 -13.90 13.71
N GLN A 22 4.45 -13.17 14.35
CA GLN A 22 3.65 -13.70 15.45
C GLN A 22 2.75 -14.88 15.02
N LEU A 23 2.19 -14.85 13.81
CA LEU A 23 1.41 -15.96 13.27
C LEU A 23 2.29 -17.18 12.97
N SER A 24 3.48 -16.95 12.41
CA SER A 24 4.46 -18.01 12.17
C SER A 24 4.87 -18.73 13.46
N LEU A 25 5.12 -17.98 14.55
CA LEU A 25 5.43 -18.56 15.86
C LEU A 25 4.28 -19.43 16.41
N GLN A 26 3.04 -19.12 16.04
CA GLN A 26 1.85 -19.88 16.44
C GLN A 26 1.48 -20.97 15.43
N GLN A 27 2.31 -21.20 14.40
CA GLN A 27 2.01 -22.11 13.28
C GLN A 27 0.66 -21.82 12.59
N GLN A 28 0.23 -20.57 12.63
CA GLN A 28 -0.99 -20.11 11.98
C GLN A 28 -0.69 -19.61 10.57
N PRO A 29 -1.68 -19.66 9.66
CA PRO A 29 -1.53 -19.05 8.34
C PRO A 29 -1.24 -17.55 8.48
N GLY A 30 -0.43 -17.01 7.57
CA GLY A 30 -0.10 -15.58 7.49
C GLY A 30 -1.26 -14.70 6.99
N VAL A 31 -2.49 -15.02 7.37
CA VAL A 31 -3.73 -14.35 6.95
C VAL A 31 -4.45 -13.84 8.19
N VAL A 32 -4.87 -12.58 8.15
CA VAL A 32 -5.64 -11.93 9.21
C VAL A 32 -6.90 -11.29 8.62
N SER A 33 -7.85 -10.91 9.48
CA SER A 33 -8.99 -10.08 9.05
C SER A 33 -8.51 -8.81 8.35
N ALA A 34 -9.16 -8.46 7.24
CA ALA A 34 -8.85 -7.26 6.46
C ALA A 34 -9.03 -5.96 7.27
N GLU A 35 -9.90 -5.99 8.29
CA GLU A 35 -10.18 -4.85 9.17
C GLU A 35 -9.00 -4.53 10.09
N ARG A 36 -8.20 -5.54 10.47
CA ARG A 36 -7.09 -5.42 11.44
C ARG A 36 -6.09 -4.34 11.05
N PHE A 37 -5.91 -4.11 9.76
CA PHE A 37 -4.97 -3.13 9.23
C PHE A 37 -5.59 -2.19 8.19
N ALA A 38 -6.89 -1.95 8.25
CA ALA A 38 -7.60 -1.19 7.21
C ALA A 38 -6.97 0.20 6.95
N ALA A 39 -6.63 0.94 8.01
CA ALA A 39 -6.02 2.27 7.91
C ALA A 39 -4.60 2.22 7.27
N LEU A 40 -3.76 1.29 7.73
CA LEU A 40 -2.41 1.09 7.19
C LEU A 40 -2.44 0.64 5.73
N ARG A 41 -3.39 -0.25 5.38
CA ARG A 41 -3.61 -0.69 3.99
C ARG A 41 -4.04 0.48 3.12
N ALA A 42 -4.95 1.32 3.59
CA ALA A 42 -5.39 2.51 2.85
C ALA A 42 -4.23 3.47 2.55
N ALA A 43 -3.37 3.75 3.54
CA ALA A 43 -2.21 4.62 3.36
C ALA A 43 -1.21 4.05 2.33
N VAL A 44 -0.89 2.75 2.43
CA VAL A 44 0.00 2.07 1.47
C VAL A 44 -0.60 2.07 0.06
N CYS A 45 -1.89 1.75 -0.06
CA CYS A 45 -2.58 1.73 -1.36
C CYS A 45 -2.62 3.12 -2.01
N ALA A 46 -2.90 4.17 -1.24
CA ALA A 46 -2.89 5.54 -1.75
C ALA A 46 -1.51 5.93 -2.30
N LYS A 47 -0.44 5.57 -1.58
CA LYS A 47 0.94 5.82 -2.03
C LYS A 47 1.31 4.99 -3.24
N TRP A 48 0.88 3.73 -3.29
CA TRP A 48 1.08 2.87 -4.45
C TRP A 48 0.40 3.45 -5.69
N GLN A 49 -0.85 3.89 -5.57
CA GLN A 49 -1.57 4.54 -6.66
C GLN A 49 -0.87 5.84 -7.09
N GLN A 50 -0.40 6.66 -6.16
CA GLN A 50 0.31 7.90 -6.52
C GLN A 50 1.61 7.63 -7.31
N LEU A 51 2.35 6.59 -6.96
CA LEU A 51 3.66 6.29 -7.55
C LEU A 51 3.58 5.46 -8.84
N PHE A 52 2.57 4.59 -8.92
CA PHE A 52 2.42 3.58 -9.97
C PHE A 52 1.08 3.66 -10.68
N ALA A 53 0.33 4.76 -10.56
CA ALA A 53 -0.85 4.95 -11.38
C ALA A 53 -0.45 4.80 -12.86
N PRO A 54 -1.26 4.06 -13.65
CA PRO A 54 -1.02 3.99 -15.08
C PRO A 54 -1.00 5.41 -15.65
N TYR A 55 0.01 5.71 -16.47
CA TYR A 55 0.06 6.97 -17.21
C TYR A 55 -1.27 7.12 -17.97
N PRO A 56 -2.03 8.20 -17.77
CA PRO A 56 -3.24 8.41 -18.55
C PRO A 56 -2.82 8.48 -20.02
N ILE A 57 -3.26 7.49 -20.80
CA ILE A 57 -3.15 7.52 -22.26
C ILE A 57 -4.15 8.58 -22.76
N GLU A 58 -3.87 9.84 -22.49
CA GLU A 58 -4.49 10.96 -23.20
C GLU A 58 -3.49 11.41 -24.26
N VAL A 59 -3.49 10.68 -25.38
CA VAL A 59 -2.94 11.19 -26.63
C VAL A 59 -4.12 11.78 -27.41
N PRO A 60 -4.37 13.10 -27.37
CA PRO A 60 -5.19 13.71 -28.39
C PRO A 60 -4.37 13.66 -29.68
N ILE A 61 -4.68 12.69 -30.55
CA ILE A 61 -4.28 12.76 -31.95
C ILE A 61 -4.99 13.98 -32.51
N LYS A 62 -4.29 15.12 -32.56
CA LYS A 62 -4.68 16.22 -33.43
C LYS A 62 -4.41 15.74 -34.86
N GLU A 63 -5.39 15.06 -35.44
CA GLU A 63 -5.55 15.06 -36.89
C GLU A 63 -5.81 16.51 -37.29
N GLN A 64 -4.76 17.17 -37.78
CA GLN A 64 -4.90 18.44 -38.47
C GLN A 64 -5.25 18.12 -39.92
N GLU A 65 -6.52 18.39 -40.26
CA GLU A 65 -7.00 18.57 -41.64
C GLU A 65 -6.34 19.79 -42.31
#